data_AF-Q9AR98-F1
#
_entry.id   AF-Q9AR98-F1
#
_cell.length_a   1.000
_cell.length_b   1.000
_cell.length_c   1.000
_cell.angle_alpha   90.00
_cell.angle_beta   90.00
_cell.angle_gamma   90.00
#
_symmetry.space_group_name_H-M   'P 1'
#
loop_
_entity.id
_entity.type
_entity.pdbx_description
1 polymer ?
#
loop_
_entity_poly.entity_id
_entity_poly.type
_entity_poly.pdbx_seq_one_letter_code
_entity_poly.pdbx_strand_id
1 'polypeptide(L)'
;LLVLDDVDNKFDFGKILGKRESFSSGSRFIITTRDKKVLNLLKDYELHEPEAMSGEHSLQLFCKHSFGMNYPPKDYATLSRDITSTAAGLPLALSS
;
A
#
# COMPACT_ATOMS: atom_id res chain seq x y z
N LEU A 1 15.59 10.23 -3.38
CA LEU A 1 14.24 9.67 -3.26
C LEU A 1 13.67 10.16 -1.94
N LEU A 2 12.50 10.78 -1.96
CA LEU A 2 11.78 11.17 -0.75
C LEU A 2 10.42 10.46 -0.75
N VAL A 3 10.02 9.93 0.41
CA VAL A 3 8.72 9.28 0.59
C VAL A 3 7.93 10.08 1.64
N LEU A 4 6.73 10.49 1.27
CA LEU A 4 5.78 11.16 2.16
C LEU A 4 4.61 10.20 2.38
N ASP A 5 4.47 9.71 3.60
CA ASP A 5 3.46 8.71 3.95
C ASP A 5 2.20 9.36 4.55
N ASP A 6 1.03 8.81 4.20
CA ASP A 6 -0.29 9.20 4.72
C ASP A 6 -0.60 10.71 4.63
N VAL A 7 -0.27 11.32 3.49
CA VAL A 7 -0.49 12.75 3.24
C VAL A 7 -1.99 13.05 3.13
N ASP A 8 -2.44 14.13 3.75
CA ASP A 8 -3.81 14.64 3.65
C ASP A 8 -3.90 15.97 2.88
N ASN A 9 -5.13 16.47 2.69
CA ASN A 9 -5.37 17.70 1.93
C ASN A 9 -4.97 19.00 2.66
N LYS A 10 -4.53 18.92 3.92
CA LYS A 10 -4.02 20.05 4.70
C LYS A 10 -2.50 20.17 4.59
N PHE A 11 -1.85 19.21 3.95
CA PHE A 11 -0.41 19.17 3.81
C PHE A 11 0.12 20.34 2.96
N ASP A 12 1.04 21.10 3.54
CA ASP A 12 1.70 22.22 2.88
C ASP A 12 3.05 21.77 2.31
N PHE A 13 3.03 21.35 1.03
CA PHE A 13 4.23 20.92 0.33
C PHE A 13 5.33 21.99 0.29
N GLY A 14 4.96 23.28 0.27
CA GLY A 14 5.93 24.38 0.21
C GLY A 14 6.75 24.52 1.50
N LYS A 15 6.14 24.26 2.65
CA LYS A 15 6.85 24.30 3.94
C LYS A 15 7.86 23.17 4.11
N ILE A 16 7.55 21.97 3.61
CA ILE A 16 8.39 20.79 3.82
C ILE A 16 9.41 20.61 2.70
N LEU A 17 8.98 20.78 1.45
CA LEU A 17 9.84 20.53 0.28
C LEU A 17 10.60 21.77 -0.17
N GLY A 18 10.23 22.96 0.31
CA GLY A 18 10.79 24.20 -0.20
C GLY A 18 10.44 24.40 -1.68
N LYS A 19 11.33 25.04 -2.45
CA LYS A 19 11.11 25.29 -3.88
C LYS A 19 11.48 24.05 -4.70
N ARG A 20 10.77 23.81 -5.81
CA ARG A 20 11.12 22.74 -6.78
C ARG A 20 12.57 22.84 -7.26
N GLU A 21 13.11 24.06 -7.36
CA GLU A 21 14.50 24.37 -7.74
C GLU A 21 15.54 23.81 -6.77
N SER A 22 15.14 23.47 -5.55
CA SER A 22 16.03 22.91 -4.52
C SER A 22 16.37 21.43 -4.76
N PHE A 23 15.73 20.77 -5.73
CA PHE A 23 15.94 19.36 -6.03
C PHE A 23 16.71 19.18 -7.33
N SER A 24 17.70 18.30 -7.33
CA SER A 24 18.46 17.94 -8.52
C SER A 24 17.62 17.13 -9.51
N SER A 25 17.98 17.22 -10.80
CA SER A 25 17.42 16.34 -11.84
C SER A 25 17.61 14.87 -11.45
N GLY A 26 16.55 14.07 -11.56
CA GLY A 26 16.52 12.68 -11.10
C GLY A 26 15.99 12.47 -9.68
N SER A 27 15.71 13.54 -8.94
CA SER A 27 14.98 13.45 -7.67
C SER A 27 13.58 12.86 -7.90
N ARG A 28 13.19 11.90 -7.04
CA ARG A 28 11.90 11.22 -7.07
C ARG A 28 11.17 11.42 -5.75
N PHE A 29 9.87 11.70 -5.84
CA PHE A 29 8.94 11.80 -4.71
C PHE A 29 7.91 10.69 -4.83
N ILE A 30 7.67 9.97 -3.74
CA ILE A 30 6.58 9.01 -3.63
C ILE A 30 5.67 9.52 -2.52
N ILE A 31 4.39 9.68 -2.83
CA ILE A 31 3.39 10.16 -1.89
C ILE A 31 2.34 9.07 -1.77
N THR A 32 2.07 8.62 -0.55
CA THR A 32 0.91 7.76 -0.26
C THR A 32 -0.18 8.62 0.37
N THR A 33 -1.42 8.37 -0.03
CA THR A 33 -2.59 9.08 0.52
C THR A 33 -3.83 8.21 0.39
N ARG A 34 -4.77 8.41 1.31
CA ARG A 34 -6.12 7.85 1.25
C ARG A 34 -7.13 8.79 0.59
N ASP A 35 -6.75 10.04 0.30
CA ASP A 35 -7.63 11.06 -0.28
C ASP A 35 -7.10 11.54 -1.64
N LYS A 36 -7.80 11.18 -2.72
CA LYS A 36 -7.46 11.62 -4.09
C LYS A 36 -7.46 13.14 -4.24
N LYS A 37 -8.09 13.91 -3.33
CA LYS A 37 -8.03 15.38 -3.34
C LYS A 37 -6.63 15.93 -3.14
N VAL A 38 -5.70 15.17 -2.56
CA VAL A 38 -4.28 15.56 -2.44
C VAL A 38 -3.65 15.77 -3.81
N LEU A 39 -4.13 15.07 -4.85
CA LEU A 39 -3.66 15.24 -6.23
C LEU A 39 -3.89 16.67 -6.75
N ASN A 40 -4.92 17.37 -6.27
CA ASN A 40 -5.19 18.77 -6.64
C ASN A 40 -4.08 19.73 -6.17
N LEU A 41 -3.26 19.32 -5.20
CA LEU A 41 -2.12 20.09 -4.69
C LEU A 41 -0.86 19.89 -5.54
N LEU A 42 -0.87 18.93 -6.48
CA LEU A 42 0.26 18.55 -7.30
C LEU A 42 0.04 19.01 -8.75
N LYS A 43 1.11 19.49 -9.39
CA LYS A 43 1.07 19.93 -10.80
C LYS A 43 1.40 18.83 -11.80
N ASP A 44 2.33 17.95 -11.43
CA ASP A 44 2.79 16.83 -12.27
C ASP A 44 2.91 15.60 -11.37
N TYR A 45 2.22 14.52 -11.71
CA TYR A 45 2.27 13.26 -10.96
C TYR A 45 1.92 12.08 -11.87
N GLU A 46 2.37 10.90 -11.46
CA GLU A 46 1.87 9.62 -11.95
C GLU A 46 1.03 9.00 -10.83
N LEU A 47 -0.18 8.55 -11.15
CA LEU A 47 -1.09 7.94 -10.18
C LEU A 47 -0.96 6.43 -10.23
N HIS A 48 -0.70 5.83 -9.07
CA HIS A 48 -0.76 4.39 -8.88
C HIS A 48 -1.83 4.08 -7.82
N GLU A 49 -2.87 3.35 -8.23
CA GLU A 49 -3.89 2.83 -7.33
C GLU A 49 -3.57 1.35 -7.06
N PRO A 50 -3.20 0.98 -5.82
CA PRO A 50 -2.93 -0.41 -5.49
C PRO A 50 -4.19 -1.25 -5.68
N GLU A 51 -4.05 -2.37 -6.39
CA GLU A 51 -5.14 -3.34 -6.58
C GLU A 51 -5.29 -4.24 -5.35
N ALA A 52 -6.49 -4.81 -5.18
CA ALA A 52 -6.71 -5.85 -4.18
C ALA A 52 -5.81 -7.07 -4.47
N MET A 53 -5.32 -7.73 -3.43
CA MET A 53 -4.49 -8.91 -3.58
C MET A 53 -5.26 -10.04 -4.27
N SER A 54 -4.57 -10.79 -5.14
CA SER A 54 -5.11 -12.04 -5.69
C SER A 54 -5.39 -13.04 -4.57
N GLY A 55 -6.29 -14.01 -4.82
CA GLY A 55 -6.59 -15.06 -3.85
C GLY A 55 -5.35 -15.89 -3.47
N GLU A 56 -4.45 -16.12 -4.42
CA GLU A 56 -3.18 -16.83 -4.16
C GLU A 56 -2.26 -16.02 -3.25
N HIS A 57 -2.01 -14.74 -3.57
CA HIS A 57 -1.17 -13.89 -2.73
C HIS A 57 -1.79 -13.67 -1.34
N SER A 58 -3.12 -13.58 -1.26
CA SER A 58 -3.85 -13.49 0.02
C SER A 58 -3.62 -14.74 0.87
N LEU A 59 -3.72 -15.92 0.27
CA LEU A 59 -3.46 -17.18 0.96
C LEU A 59 -2.00 -17.28 1.43
N GLN A 60 -1.05 -16.90 0.58
CA GLN A 60 0.38 -16.90 0.94
C GLN A 60 0.67 -15.93 2.09
N LEU A 61 0.11 -14.71 2.04
CA LEU A 61 0.29 -13.71 3.10
C LEU A 61 -0.26 -14.21 4.43
N PHE A 62 -1.48 -14.75 4.43
CA PHE A 62 -2.11 -15.31 5.62
C PHE A 62 -1.29 -16.47 6.21
N CYS A 63 -0.85 -17.39 5.36
CA CYS A 63 -0.07 -18.55 5.81
C CYS A 63 1.29 -18.14 6.37
N LYS A 64 1.91 -17.11 5.78
CA LYS A 64 3.18 -16.59 6.28
C LYS A 64 3.05 -16.00 7.69
N HIS A 65 1.95 -15.30 7.98
CA HIS A 65 1.68 -14.74 9.32
C HIS A 65 1.22 -15.80 10.32
N SER A 66 0.34 -16.71 9.91
CA SER A 66 -0.28 -17.70 10.81
C SER A 66 0.58 -18.93 11.07
N PHE A 67 1.32 -19.38 10.05
CA PHE A 67 2.04 -20.66 10.07
C PHE A 67 3.55 -20.52 9.81
N GLY A 68 4.04 -19.32 9.46
CA GLY A 68 5.44 -19.14 9.02
C GLY A 68 5.77 -19.84 7.71
N MET A 69 4.77 -20.24 6.92
CA MET A 69 4.93 -21.00 5.68
C MET A 69 4.17 -20.33 4.52
N ASN A 70 4.55 -20.63 3.27
CA ASN A 70 3.86 -20.06 2.10
C ASN A 70 2.48 -20.68 1.84
N TYR A 71 2.20 -21.85 2.42
CA TYR A 71 0.98 -22.61 2.21
C TYR A 71 0.47 -23.19 3.53
N PRO A 72 -0.85 -23.42 3.65
CA PRO A 72 -1.42 -23.90 4.91
C PRO A 72 -1.06 -25.38 5.12
N PRO A 73 -0.93 -25.84 6.39
CA PRO A 73 -0.92 -27.27 6.66
C PRO A 73 -2.20 -27.94 6.14
N LYS A 74 -2.13 -29.24 5.83
CA LYS A 74 -3.22 -29.98 5.19
C LYS A 74 -4.57 -29.81 5.90
N ASP A 75 -4.54 -29.85 7.24
CA ASP A 75 -5.75 -29.77 8.07
C ASP A 75 -6.38 -28.36 8.09
N TYR A 76 -5.62 -27.32 7.73
CA TYR A 76 -6.07 -25.93 7.67
C TYR A 76 -6.33 -25.44 6.25
N ALA A 77 -6.18 -26.30 5.23
CA ALA A 77 -6.22 -25.88 3.83
C ALA A 77 -7.58 -25.29 3.40
N THR A 78 -8.68 -25.84 3.88
CA THR A 78 -10.03 -25.31 3.59
C THR A 78 -10.26 -24.02 4.38
N LEU A 79 -10.03 -24.05 5.70
CA LEU A 79 -10.26 -22.90 6.58
C LEU A 79 -9.44 -21.66 6.16
N SER A 80 -8.19 -21.85 5.75
CA SER A 80 -7.34 -20.76 5.29
C SER A 80 -7.88 -20.10 4.01
N ARG A 81 -8.47 -20.89 3.11
CA ARG A 81 -9.11 -20.35 1.89
C ARG A 81 -10.38 -19.57 2.24
N ASP A 82 -11.19 -20.05 3.18
CA ASP A 82 -12.40 -19.37 3.61
C ASP A 82 -12.11 -18.03 4.31
N ILE A 83 -11.11 -18.02 5.20
CA ILE A 83 -10.64 -16.80 5.88
C ILE A 83 -10.12 -15.79 4.85
N THR A 84 -9.26 -16.24 3.93
CA THR A 84 -8.63 -15.35 2.93
C THR A 84 -9.62 -14.81 1.91
N SER A 85 -10.65 -15.59 1.57
CA SER A 85 -11.79 -15.14 0.76
C SER A 85 -12.57 -14.03 1.45
N THR A 86 -12.80 -14.17 2.76
CA THR A 86 -13.53 -13.18 3.58
C THR A 86 -12.78 -11.85 3.67
N ALA A 87 -11.45 -11.87 3.66
CA ALA A 87 -10.63 -10.66 3.66
C ALA A 87 -10.67 -9.86 2.36
N ALA A 88 -11.27 -10.41 1.28
CA ALA A 88 -11.47 -9.74 0.00
C ALA A 88 -10.20 -9.08 -0.59
N GLY A 89 -9.05 -9.72 -0.41
CA GLY A 89 -7.76 -9.24 -0.92
C GLY A 89 -7.18 -8.05 -0.16
N LEU A 90 -7.73 -7.67 1.00
CA LEU A 90 -7.17 -6.62 1.87
C LEU A 90 -6.02 -7.19 2.71
N PRO A 91 -4.75 -6.76 2.46
CA PRO A 91 -3.60 -7.32 3.17
C PRO A 91 -3.68 -7.13 4.69
N LEU A 92 -4.19 -5.97 5.13
CA LEU A 92 -4.28 -5.61 6.54
C LEU A 92 -5.23 -6.52 7.34
N ALA A 93 -6.20 -7.15 6.67
CA ALA A 93 -7.11 -8.11 7.30
C ALA A 93 -6.50 -9.52 7.44
N LEU A 94 -5.32 -9.77 6.86
CA LEU A 94 -4.67 -11.08 6.78
C LEU A 94 -3.35 -11.17 7.57
N SER A 95 -2.80 -10.02 7.98
CA SER A 95 -1.46 -9.89 8.55
C SER A 95 -1.44 -9.63 10.05
N SER A 96 -2.55 -9.88 10.75
CA SER A 96 -2.71 -9.74 12.20
C SER A 96 -2.07 -10.88 12.99
#